data_AF-A0A6G1PS75-F1
#
_entry.id   AF-A0A6G1PS75-F1
#
_cell.length_a   1.000
_cell.length_b   1.000
_cell.length_c   1.000
_cell.angle_alpha   90.00
_cell.angle_beta   90.00
_cell.angle_gamma   90.00
#
_symmetry.space_group_name_H-M   'P 1'
#
loop_
_entity.id
_entity.type
_entity.pdbx_description
1 polymer ?
#
loop_
_entity_poly.entity_id
_entity_poly.type
_entity_poly.pdbx_seq_one_letter_code
_entity_poly.pdbx_strand_id
1 'polypeptide(L)'
;MTLQWTAVALFLYVEIGILVILCLPFISARRWQIIFQLRIWSFMARFWNKVFLTMIIILIVLFLDAVREVRKYSVKDFGTDTKLQPNMFDHLHMKLFRSQRNLYISGFALFLWL
;
A
#
# COMPACT_ATOMS: atom_id res chain seq x y z
N MET A 1 -11.37 6.64 -8.21
CA MET A 1 -10.02 6.15 -7.89
C MET A 1 -9.41 5.65 -9.19
N THR A 2 -8.11 5.85 -9.44
CA THR A 2 -7.48 5.22 -10.61
C THR A 2 -7.32 3.72 -10.34
N LEU A 3 -7.31 2.91 -11.40
CA LEU A 3 -7.27 1.45 -11.32
C LEU A 3 -6.04 0.95 -10.53
N GLN A 4 -4.92 1.67 -10.65
CA GLN A 4 -3.68 1.45 -9.90
C GLN A 4 -3.89 1.50 -8.38
N TRP A 5 -4.50 2.56 -7.85
CA TRP A 5 -4.71 2.70 -6.40
C TRP A 5 -5.71 1.68 -5.84
N THR A 6 -6.70 1.28 -6.64
CA THR A 6 -7.62 0.20 -6.26
C THR A 6 -6.90 -1.15 -6.14
N ALA A 7 -5.96 -1.44 -7.05
CA ALA A 7 -5.16 -2.67 -6.98
C ALA A 7 -4.25 -2.69 -5.75
N VAL A 8 -3.62 -1.57 -5.41
CA VAL A 8 -2.79 -1.45 -4.19
C VAL A 8 -3.63 -1.61 -2.93
N ALA A 9 -4.83 -1.01 -2.89
CA ALA A 9 -5.75 -1.16 -1.77
C ALA A 9 -6.24 -2.61 -1.61
N LEU A 10 -6.56 -3.28 -2.71
CA LEU A 10 -6.95 -4.70 -2.70
C LEU A 10 -5.80 -5.57 -2.14
N PHE A 11 -4.58 -5.32 -2.60
CA PHE A 11 -3.39 -6.00 -2.09
C PHE A 11 -3.24 -5.83 -0.57
N LEU A 12 -3.32 -4.58 -0.09
CA LEU A 12 -3.27 -4.27 1.34
C LEU A 12 -4.35 -5.00 2.15
N TYR A 13 -5.59 -5.04 1.66
CA TYR A 13 -6.68 -5.75 2.35
C TYR A 13 -6.46 -7.26 2.41
N VAL A 14 -5.87 -7.84 1.37
CA VAL A 14 -5.49 -9.26 1.36
C VAL A 14 -4.39 -9.52 2.39
N GLU A 15 -3.35 -8.68 2.46
CA GLU A 15 -2.29 -8.79 3.46
C GLU A 15 -2.83 -8.72 4.89
N ILE A 16 -3.64 -7.71 5.20
CA ILE A 16 -4.26 -7.55 6.52
C ILE A 16 -5.11 -8.78 6.84
N GLY A 17 -5.91 -9.28 5.88
CA GLY A 17 -6.72 -10.48 6.06
C GLY A 17 -5.87 -11.71 6.40
N ILE A 18 -4.78 -11.95 5.65
CA ILE A 18 -3.88 -13.07 5.90
C ILE A 18 -3.20 -12.94 7.27
N LEU A 19 -2.70 -11.75 7.62
CA LEU A 19 -2.05 -11.50 8.91
C LEU A 19 -3.00 -11.68 10.07
N VAL A 20 -4.23 -11.16 9.98
CA VAL A 20 -5.26 -11.35 10.99
C VAL A 20 -5.59 -12.84 11.16
N ILE A 21 -5.77 -13.58 10.05
CA ILE A 21 -6.00 -15.02 10.10
C ILE A 21 -4.83 -15.75 10.78
N LEU A 22 -3.59 -15.33 10.52
CA LEU A 22 -2.39 -15.93 11.10
C LEU A 22 -2.23 -15.59 12.59
N CYS A 23 -2.58 -14.37 13.00
CA CYS A 23 -2.50 -13.90 14.38
C CYS A 23 -3.66 -14.36 15.26
N LEU A 24 -4.81 -14.72 14.67
CA LEU A 24 -5.95 -15.22 15.44
C LEU A 24 -5.62 -16.57 16.09
N PRO A 25 -5.82 -16.72 17.41
CA PRO A 25 -5.52 -17.96 18.14
C PRO A 25 -6.49 -19.12 17.82
N PHE A 26 -7.28 -19.00 16.75
CA PHE A 26 -8.23 -20.02 16.29
C PHE A 26 -7.54 -21.31 15.81
N ILE A 27 -6.30 -21.20 15.30
CA ILE A 27 -5.52 -22.32 14.78
C ILE A 27 -4.25 -22.43 15.61
N SER A 28 -4.05 -23.56 16.30
CA SER A 28 -2.84 -23.76 17.11
C SER A 28 -1.58 -23.76 16.24
N ALA A 29 -0.46 -23.26 16.78
CA ALA A 29 0.83 -23.23 16.11
C ALA A 29 1.26 -24.60 15.56
N ARG A 30 0.84 -25.69 16.22
CA ARG A 30 1.12 -27.07 15.78
C ARG A 30 0.42 -27.41 14.45
N ARG A 31 -0.79 -26.90 14.21
CA ARG A 31 -1.51 -27.09 12.94
C ARG A 31 -0.87 -26.30 11.81
N TRP A 32 -0.48 -25.05 12.09
CA TRP A 32 0.28 -24.23 11.14
C TRP A 32 1.62 -24.88 10.77
N GLN A 33 2.36 -25.42 11.73
CA GLN A 33 3.64 -26.08 11.47
C GLN A 33 3.51 -27.24 10.47
N ILE A 34 2.44 -28.05 10.57
CA ILE A 34 2.20 -29.16 9.63
C ILE A 34 1.96 -28.63 8.22
N ILE A 35 1.19 -27.55 8.07
CA ILE A 35 0.93 -26.89 6.77
C ILE A 35 2.23 -26.30 6.20
N PHE A 36 3.02 -25.61 7.03
CA PHE A 36 4.27 -24.99 6.60
C PHE A 36 5.39 -26.01 6.30
N GLN A 37 5.33 -27.22 6.87
CA GLN A 37 6.29 -28.30 6.63
C GLN A 37 6.00 -29.13 5.36
N LEU A 38 4.92 -28.84 4.63
CA LEU A 38 4.64 -29.51 3.36
C LEU A 38 5.76 -29.22 2.35
N ARG A 39 6.22 -30.27 1.66
CA ARG A 39 7.32 -30.21 0.66
C ARG A 39 7.05 -29.25 -0.51
N ILE A 40 5.78 -28.88 -0.71
CA ILE A 40 5.36 -27.85 -1.68
C ILE A 40 5.88 -26.45 -1.31
N TRP A 41 6.02 -26.15 -0.02
CA TRP A 41 6.58 -24.87 0.45
C TRP A 41 8.07 -24.74 0.19
N SER A 42 8.86 -25.81 0.21
CA SER A 42 10.29 -25.69 -0.13
C SER A 42 10.53 -25.42 -1.62
N PHE A 43 9.65 -25.93 -2.50
CA PHE A 43 9.66 -25.56 -3.91
C PHE A 43 9.21 -24.11 -4.11
N MET A 44 8.11 -23.73 -3.48
CA MET A 44 7.54 -22.40 -3.60
C MET A 44 8.46 -21.32 -3.00
N ALA A 45 9.16 -21.60 -1.90
CA ALA A 45 10.06 -20.66 -1.21
C ALA A 45 11.16 -20.10 -2.14
N ARG A 46 11.67 -20.92 -3.08
CA ARG A 46 12.67 -20.47 -4.07
C ARG A 46 12.12 -19.41 -5.03
N PHE A 47 10.83 -19.50 -5.37
CA PHE A 47 10.17 -18.52 -6.24
C PHE A 47 9.71 -17.30 -5.43
N TRP A 48 9.23 -17.51 -4.20
CA TRP A 48 8.77 -16.45 -3.30
C TRP A 48 9.84 -15.38 -3.06
N ASN A 49 11.12 -15.72 -2.90
CA ASN A 49 12.17 -14.70 -2.73
C ASN A 49 12.24 -13.70 -3.89
N LYS A 50 12.07 -14.17 -5.13
CA LYS A 50 12.09 -13.28 -6.30
C LYS A 50 10.84 -12.39 -6.33
N VAL A 51 9.66 -12.99 -6.15
CA VAL A 51 8.38 -12.27 -6.11
C VAL A 51 8.34 -11.25 -4.98
N PHE A 52 8.83 -11.63 -3.80
CA PHE A 52 8.92 -10.80 -2.60
C PHE A 52 9.74 -9.54 -2.88
N LEU A 53 10.93 -9.70 -3.44
CA LEU A 53 11.82 -8.59 -3.76
C LEU A 53 11.26 -7.71 -4.88
N THR A 54 10.69 -8.30 -5.93
CA THR A 54 10.03 -7.55 -7.00
C THR A 54 8.86 -6.70 -6.46
N MET A 55 8.05 -7.26 -5.56
CA MET A 55 6.95 -6.53 -4.93
C MET A 55 7.44 -5.38 -4.05
N ILE A 56 8.52 -5.57 -3.27
CA ILE A 56 9.13 -4.48 -2.49
C ILE A 56 9.50 -3.31 -3.40
N ILE A 57 10.16 -3.57 -4.53
CA ILE A 57 10.56 -2.52 -5.47
C ILE A 57 9.34 -1.75 -6.00
N ILE A 58 8.28 -2.47 -6.38
CA ILE A 58 7.04 -1.85 -6.87
C ILE A 58 6.39 -0.98 -5.79
N LEU A 59 6.28 -1.48 -4.55
CA LEU A 59 5.69 -0.74 -3.43
C LEU A 59 6.50 0.51 -3.08
N ILE A 60 7.84 0.43 -3.09
CA ILE A 60 8.71 1.60 -2.88
C ILE A 60 8.47 2.66 -3.96
N VAL A 61 8.41 2.25 -5.24
CA VAL A 61 8.16 3.19 -6.35
C VAL A 61 6.79 3.87 -6.19
N LEU A 62 5.75 3.11 -5.86
CA LEU A 62 4.40 3.62 -5.60
C LEU A 62 4.35 4.57 -4.40
N PHE A 63 5.07 4.24 -3.33
CA PHE A 63 5.17 5.08 -2.15
C PHE A 63 5.88 6.41 -2.47
N LEU A 64 7.00 6.37 -3.21
CA LEU A 64 7.70 7.58 -3.65
C LEU A 64 6.83 8.43 -4.59
N ASP A 65 6.04 7.81 -5.46
CA ASP A 65 5.08 8.51 -6.32
C ASP A 65 3.99 9.20 -5.48
N ALA A 66 3.42 8.50 -4.49
CA ALA A 66 2.45 9.08 -3.56
C ALA A 66 3.03 10.25 -2.77
N VAL A 67 4.27 10.14 -2.26
CA VAL A 67 4.96 11.22 -1.55
C VAL A 67 5.15 12.43 -2.46
N ARG A 68 5.59 12.22 -3.70
CA ARG A 68 5.73 13.30 -4.70
C ARG A 68 4.38 13.94 -5.01
N GLU A 69 3.33 13.14 -5.16
CA GLU A 69 1.98 13.60 -5.46
C GLU A 69 1.44 14.47 -4.31
N VAL A 70 1.58 14.02 -3.05
CA VAL A 70 1.21 14.80 -1.86
C VAL A 70 2.00 16.10 -1.77
N ARG A 71 3.33 16.06 -1.96
CA ARG A 71 4.16 17.29 -1.93
C ARG A 71 3.79 18.26 -3.05
N LYS A 72 3.51 17.78 -4.26
CA LYS A 72 3.14 18.60 -5.42
C LYS A 72 1.82 19.33 -5.22
N TYR A 73 0.83 18.68 -4.61
CA TYR A 73 -0.44 19.32 -4.30
C TYR A 73 -0.32 20.21 -3.05
N SER A 74 0.46 19.82 -2.05
CA SER A 74 0.69 20.62 -0.84
C SER A 74 1.45 21.92 -1.11
N VAL A 75 2.48 21.92 -1.95
CA VAL A 75 3.24 23.15 -2.30
C VAL A 75 2.44 24.10 -3.19
N LYS A 76 1.54 23.58 -4.02
CA LYS A 76 0.63 24.41 -4.84
C LYS A 76 -0.38 25.19 -4.00
N ASP A 77 -0.76 24.70 -2.83
CA ASP A 77 -1.63 25.45 -1.91
C ASP A 77 -0.92 26.69 -1.34
N PHE A 78 0.41 26.68 -1.20
CA PHE A 78 1.18 27.81 -0.65
C PHE A 78 1.73 28.79 -1.70
N GLY A 79 1.85 28.38 -2.97
CA GLY A 79 2.51 29.16 -4.02
C GLY A 79 1.60 30.00 -4.91
N THR A 80 0.27 29.96 -4.71
CA THR A 80 -0.71 30.63 -5.59
C THR A 80 -1.67 31.55 -4.83
N ASP A 81 -1.13 32.38 -3.94
CA ASP A 81 -1.70 33.71 -3.72
C ASP A 81 -1.49 34.47 -5.06
N THR A 82 -2.50 34.75 -5.88
CA THR A 82 -3.28 35.97 -5.64
C THR A 82 -4.60 36.12 -6.40
N LYS A 83 -5.07 35.24 -7.32
CA LYS A 83 -6.20 35.64 -8.22
C LYS A 83 -7.18 34.58 -8.77
N LEU A 84 -7.36 33.39 -8.20
CA LEU A 84 -8.19 32.37 -8.86
C LEU A 84 -9.29 31.78 -7.97
N GLN A 85 -10.52 32.25 -8.24
CA GLN A 85 -11.86 31.69 -8.00
C GLN A 85 -12.05 30.67 -6.84
N PRO A 86 -13.04 30.89 -5.94
CA PRO A 86 -13.33 30.00 -4.81
C PRO A 86 -13.62 28.54 -5.21
N ASN A 87 -14.14 28.29 -6.41
CA ASN A 87 -14.38 26.93 -6.93
C ASN A 87 -13.10 26.10 -7.19
N MET A 88 -11.92 26.73 -7.28
CA MET A 88 -10.65 26.04 -7.53
C MET A 88 -9.99 25.52 -6.25
N PHE A 89 -10.17 26.22 -5.13
CA PHE A 89 -9.64 25.85 -3.81
C PHE A 89 -10.24 24.54 -3.31
N ASP A 90 -11.56 24.35 -3.45
CA ASP A 90 -12.22 23.09 -3.07
C ASP A 90 -11.69 21.89 -3.88
N HIS A 91 -11.39 22.13 -5.17
CA HIS A 91 -10.89 21.10 -6.07
C HIS A 91 -9.43 20.71 -5.76
N LEU A 92 -8.63 21.63 -5.24
CA LEU A 92 -7.26 21.38 -4.77
C LEU A 92 -7.26 20.63 -3.44
N HIS A 93 -8.05 21.07 -2.46
CA HIS A 93 -8.22 20.36 -1.19
C HIS A 93 -8.71 18.92 -1.41
N MET A 94 -9.69 18.71 -2.30
CA MET A 94 -10.16 17.37 -2.66
C MET A 94 -9.06 16.48 -3.26
N LYS A 95 -8.13 17.04 -4.05
CA LYS A 95 -7.00 16.30 -4.62
C LYS A 95 -5.93 16.00 -3.58
N LEU A 96 -5.69 16.93 -2.64
CA LEU A 96 -4.76 16.71 -1.53
C LEU A 96 -5.22 15.56 -0.64
N PHE A 97 -6.48 15.54 -0.19
CA PHE A 97 -7.02 14.44 0.61
C PHE A 97 -6.97 13.08 -0.12
N ARG A 98 -7.18 13.09 -1.45
CA ARG A 98 -7.01 11.89 -2.27
C ARG A 98 -5.57 11.38 -2.23
N SER A 99 -4.59 12.27 -2.40
CA SER A 99 -3.17 11.92 -2.39
C SER A 99 -2.67 11.45 -1.01
N GLN A 100 -3.14 12.06 0.08
CA GLN A 100 -2.84 11.63 1.45
C GLN A 100 -3.34 10.21 1.71
N ARG A 101 -4.58 9.88 1.32
CA ARG A 101 -5.11 8.52 1.46
C ARG A 101 -4.28 7.49 0.69
N ASN A 102 -3.88 7.82 -0.54
CA ASN A 102 -3.03 6.94 -1.35
C ASN A 102 -1.65 6.72 -0.72
N LEU A 103 -1.07 7.77 -0.12
CA LEU A 103 0.16 7.68 0.65
C LEU A 103 0.02 6.70 1.82
N TYR A 104 -1.04 6.81 2.63
CA TYR A 104 -1.28 5.89 3.74
C TYR A 104 -1.42 4.45 3.26
N ILE A 105 -2.21 4.20 2.20
CA ILE A 105 -2.40 2.85 1.65
C ILE A 105 -1.06 2.23 1.22
N SER A 106 -0.27 2.96 0.43
CA SER A 106 1.04 2.48 -0.03
C SER A 106 2.05 2.31 1.12
N GLY A 107 2.02 3.18 2.13
CA GLY A 107 2.89 3.10 3.30
C GLY A 107 2.57 1.92 4.19
N PHE A 108 1.28 1.65 4.45
CA PHE A 108 0.87 0.47 5.21
C PHE A 108 1.14 -0.83 4.46
N ALA A 109 0.93 -0.85 3.13
CA ALA A 109 1.25 -2.03 2.32
C ALA A 109 2.75 -2.34 2.35
N LEU A 110 3.59 -1.30 2.21
CA LEU A 110 5.03 -1.46 2.35
C LEU A 110 5.43 -1.97 3.75
N PHE A 111 4.83 -1.42 4.81
CA PHE A 111 5.13 -1.79 6.19
C PHE A 111 4.72 -3.22 6.54
N LEU A 112 3.57 -3.69 6.06
CA LEU A 112 3.10 -5.05 6.32
C LEU A 112 3.82 -6.10 5.47
N TRP A 113 4.29 -5.71 4.28
CA TRP A 113 5.04 -6.59 3.39
C TRP A 113 6.50 -6.79 3.82
N LEU A 114 7.11 -5.82 4.49
CA LEU A 114 8.52 -5.84 4.91
C LEU A 114 8.72 -6.58 6.24
#